data_AF-A0A813EWK4-F1
#
_entry.id   AF-A0A813EWK4-F1
#
_cell.length_a   1.000
_cell.length_b   1.000
_cell.length_c   1.000
_cell.angle_alpha   90.00
_cell.angle_beta   90.00
_cell.angle_gamma   90.00
#
_symmetry.space_group_name_H-M   'P 1'
#
loop_
_entity.id
_entity.type
_entity.pdbx_description
1 polymer ?
#
loop_
_entity_poly.entity_id
_entity_poly.type
_entity_poly.pdbx_seq_one_letter_code
_entity_poly.pdbx_strand_id
1 'polypeptide(L)'
;MKEDWELLAAKEISDPDDKKPSEWADSSMMDDPEDKKPDNWVEEKRTVDSAAKKPDDWDDEEDGEWEAPMIDNPEFKGEWSVKRISNPAYVGVWEAKKIANPEYVDDESVYKFADFGFIGFDLWQVKGGTIFDNVIITDDVAEADAFAKKWATLSEVEKAKKKEEDDKKAEEAKAATPPPAADAAASDNDDDDDAEE
;
A
#
# COMPACT_ATOMS: atom_id res chain seq x y z
N MET A 1 -28.41 1.02 2.96
CA MET A 1 -28.42 0.78 1.50
C MET A 1 -27.86 1.97 0.73
N LYS A 2 -28.50 3.16 0.76
CA LYS A 2 -27.99 4.36 0.05
C LYS A 2 -26.64 4.89 0.57
N GLU A 3 -26.34 4.63 1.85
CA GLU A 3 -25.09 5.08 2.48
C GLU A 3 -23.98 4.03 2.35
N ASP A 4 -24.35 2.76 2.23
CA ASP A 4 -23.42 1.64 2.20
C ASP A 4 -23.08 1.18 0.76
N TRP A 5 -23.87 1.60 -0.23
CA TRP A 5 -23.74 1.21 -1.64
C TRP A 5 -23.89 2.41 -2.59
N GLU A 6 -23.06 2.44 -3.63
CA GLU A 6 -23.09 3.44 -4.71
C GLU A 6 -24.22 3.15 -5.73
N LEU A 7 -25.48 3.21 -5.27
CA LEU A 7 -26.65 2.95 -6.12
C LEU A 7 -27.18 4.21 -6.81
N LEU A 8 -26.86 5.38 -6.27
CA LEU A 8 -27.29 6.69 -6.77
C LEU A 8 -26.04 7.50 -7.14
N ALA A 9 -26.22 8.49 -8.01
CA ALA A 9 -25.15 9.44 -8.30
C ALA A 9 -24.66 10.11 -7.00
N ALA A 10 -23.39 10.53 -6.96
CA ALA A 10 -22.86 11.24 -5.80
C ALA A 10 -23.68 12.50 -5.51
N LYS A 11 -23.94 12.80 -4.23
CA LYS A 11 -24.69 14.01 -3.83
C LYS A 11 -23.98 15.30 -4.25
N GLU A 12 -22.66 15.27 -4.28
CA GLU A 12 -21.81 16.38 -4.65
C GLU A 12 -20.80 15.95 -5.72
N ILE A 13 -20.53 16.85 -6.67
CA ILE A 13 -19.48 16.71 -7.68
C ILE A 13 -18.55 17.90 -7.61
N SER A 14 -17.32 17.74 -8.08
CA SER A 14 -16.41 18.87 -8.27
C SER A 14 -16.97 19.82 -9.32
N ASP A 15 -16.95 21.11 -9.04
CA ASP A 15 -17.40 22.15 -9.95
C ASP A 15 -16.53 22.16 -11.23
N PRO A 16 -17.11 21.83 -12.40
CA PRO A 16 -16.34 21.79 -13.64
C PRO A 16 -15.87 23.18 -14.09
N ASP A 17 -16.54 24.24 -13.64
CA ASP A 17 -16.23 25.63 -14.00
C ASP A 17 -15.25 26.28 -13.01
N ASP A 18 -15.07 25.71 -11.81
CA ASP A 18 -14.07 26.20 -10.85
C ASP A 18 -12.67 25.83 -11.34
N LYS A 19 -11.83 26.85 -11.53
CA LYS A 19 -10.45 26.70 -12.01
C LYS A 19 -9.47 27.13 -10.95
N LYS A 20 -8.35 26.42 -10.90
CA LYS A 20 -7.22 26.77 -10.05
C LYS A 20 -6.78 28.21 -10.32
N PRO A 21 -6.76 29.10 -9.30
CA PRO A 21 -6.22 30.44 -9.47
C PRO A 21 -4.75 30.40 -9.86
N SER A 22 -4.31 31.30 -10.73
CA SER A 22 -2.91 31.40 -11.16
C SER A 22 -1.95 31.75 -10.02
N GLU A 23 -2.45 32.38 -8.97
CA GLU A 23 -1.66 32.76 -7.77
C GLU A 23 -1.47 31.59 -6.80
N TRP A 24 -2.17 30.45 -7.01
CA TRP A 24 -2.06 29.29 -6.13
C TRP A 24 -0.82 28.48 -6.47
N ALA A 25 0.18 28.53 -5.59
CA ALA A 25 1.41 27.77 -5.80
C ALA A 25 1.17 26.26 -5.74
N ASP A 26 1.78 25.50 -6.65
CA ASP A 26 1.79 24.02 -6.61
C ASP A 26 2.80 23.47 -5.61
N SER A 27 3.87 24.21 -5.32
CA SER A 27 4.97 23.74 -4.49
C SER A 27 4.99 24.43 -3.15
N SER A 28 5.09 23.64 -2.07
CA SER A 28 5.25 24.10 -0.69
C SER A 28 6.59 24.77 -0.41
N MET A 29 7.57 24.54 -1.29
CA MET A 29 8.89 25.15 -1.22
C MET A 29 9.11 26.01 -2.48
N MET A 30 9.78 27.14 -2.29
CA MET A 30 10.25 28.00 -3.37
C MET A 30 11.73 28.31 -3.17
N ASP A 31 12.39 28.77 -4.22
CA ASP A 31 13.76 29.25 -4.13
C ASP A 31 13.77 30.57 -3.36
N ASP A 32 14.73 30.73 -2.45
CA ASP A 32 14.91 31.96 -1.68
C ASP A 32 15.36 33.09 -2.62
N PRO A 33 14.53 34.12 -2.85
CA PRO A 33 14.90 35.21 -3.75
C PRO A 33 16.06 36.06 -3.21
N GLU A 34 16.36 35.98 -1.92
CA GLU A 34 17.48 36.68 -1.29
C GLU A 34 18.77 35.86 -1.31
N ASP A 35 18.69 34.54 -1.53
CA ASP A 35 19.87 33.68 -1.62
C ASP A 35 20.48 33.72 -3.02
N LYS A 36 21.74 34.15 -3.09
CA LYS A 36 22.48 34.30 -4.33
C LYS A 36 23.80 33.55 -4.20
N LYS A 37 24.23 32.96 -5.32
CA LYS A 37 25.53 32.29 -5.41
C LYS A 37 26.62 33.23 -4.91
N PRO A 38 27.35 32.85 -3.84
CA PRO A 38 28.48 33.65 -3.37
C PRO A 38 29.58 33.71 -4.43
N ASP A 39 30.24 34.86 -4.56
CA ASP A 39 31.35 35.04 -5.51
C ASP A 39 32.53 34.10 -5.24
N ASN A 40 32.66 33.57 -4.01
CA ASN A 40 33.71 32.63 -3.61
C ASN A 40 33.28 31.15 -3.72
N TRP A 41 32.23 30.85 -4.47
CA TRP A 41 31.73 29.48 -4.66
C TRP A 41 32.29 28.86 -5.95
N VAL A 42 33.23 27.92 -5.79
CA VAL A 42 33.88 27.26 -6.93
C VAL A 42 33.20 25.93 -7.23
N GLU A 43 32.64 25.80 -8.43
CA GLU A 43 31.98 24.58 -8.95
C GLU A 43 32.91 23.78 -9.87
N GLU A 44 34.09 24.32 -10.19
CA GLU A 44 35.06 23.62 -11.00
C GLU A 44 35.79 22.59 -10.14
N LYS A 45 35.49 21.30 -10.40
CA LYS A 45 36.05 20.18 -9.65
C LYS A 45 37.56 20.01 -9.85
N ARG A 46 38.10 20.48 -10.98
CA ARG A 46 39.50 20.27 -11.37
C ARG A 46 40.14 21.54 -11.91
N THR A 47 41.34 21.84 -11.43
CA THR A 47 42.15 22.98 -11.86
C THR A 47 43.52 22.51 -12.31
N VAL A 48 44.19 23.28 -13.17
CA VAL A 48 45.55 22.98 -13.61
C VAL A 48 46.52 23.08 -12.44
N ASP A 49 47.40 22.08 -12.28
CA ASP A 49 48.43 22.11 -11.24
C ASP A 49 49.50 23.15 -11.56
N SER A 50 49.39 24.32 -10.93
CA SER A 50 50.37 25.40 -11.06
C SER A 50 51.77 25.07 -10.52
N ALA A 51 51.91 24.01 -9.72
CA ALA A 51 53.20 23.56 -9.19
C ALA A 51 53.85 22.50 -10.09
N ALA A 52 53.12 21.91 -11.03
CA ALA A 52 53.66 21.00 -12.01
C ALA A 52 54.60 21.75 -12.95
N LYS A 53 55.78 21.17 -13.18
CA LYS A 53 56.75 21.68 -14.16
C LYS A 53 56.97 20.62 -15.22
N LYS A 54 57.18 21.09 -16.44
CA LYS A 54 57.61 20.25 -17.55
C LYS A 54 58.86 19.45 -17.13
N PRO A 55 58.85 18.11 -17.27
CA PRO A 55 60.02 17.28 -16.98
C PRO A 55 61.22 17.67 -17.85
N ASP A 56 62.43 17.58 -17.30
CA ASP A 56 63.67 17.89 -18.02
C ASP A 56 63.92 16.98 -19.24
N ASP A 57 63.28 15.81 -19.31
CA ASP A 57 63.42 14.79 -20.36
C ASP A 57 62.30 14.85 -21.42
N TRP A 58 61.46 15.89 -21.43
CA TRP A 58 60.32 16.01 -22.37
C TRP A 58 60.70 16.71 -23.68
N ASP A 59 60.38 16.09 -24.81
CA ASP A 59 60.64 16.63 -26.16
C ASP A 59 59.34 17.09 -26.84
N ASP A 60 59.17 18.39 -27.10
CA ASP A 60 57.93 18.90 -27.72
C ASP A 60 57.75 18.48 -29.19
N GLU A 61 58.83 18.07 -29.86
CA GLU A 61 58.83 17.71 -31.30
C GLU A 61 58.46 16.23 -31.50
N GLU A 62 58.77 15.37 -30.52
CA GLU A 62 58.44 13.94 -30.51
C GLU A 62 57.21 13.58 -29.62
N ASP A 63 57.04 14.23 -28.46
CA ASP A 63 55.96 13.96 -27.49
C ASP A 63 54.78 14.96 -27.56
N GLY A 64 54.96 16.11 -28.22
CA GLY A 64 53.97 17.19 -28.34
C GLY A 64 54.06 18.25 -27.24
N GLU A 65 53.23 19.31 -27.32
CA GLU A 65 53.24 20.41 -26.34
C GLU A 65 52.84 19.90 -24.94
N TRP A 66 53.71 20.11 -23.96
CA TRP A 66 53.46 19.66 -22.59
C TRP A 66 52.27 20.41 -21.95
N GLU A 67 51.26 19.66 -21.51
CA GLU A 67 50.15 20.18 -20.72
C GLU A 67 50.27 19.77 -19.24
N ALA A 68 50.12 20.72 -18.33
CA ALA A 68 50.15 20.46 -16.91
C ALA A 68 48.94 19.60 -16.47
N PRO A 69 49.13 18.62 -15.56
CA PRO A 69 48.06 17.75 -15.11
C PRO A 69 46.95 18.53 -14.39
N MET A 70 45.69 18.10 -14.58
CA MET A 70 44.56 18.60 -13.81
C MET A 70 44.51 17.91 -12.44
N ILE A 71 44.53 18.71 -11.38
CA ILE A 71 44.37 18.26 -9.99
C ILE A 71 42.98 18.62 -9.47
N ASP A 72 42.53 17.91 -8.44
CA ASP A 72 41.28 18.24 -7.79
C ASP A 72 41.39 19.61 -7.10
N ASN A 73 40.44 20.49 -7.37
CA ASN A 73 40.46 21.84 -6.86
C ASN A 73 40.11 21.84 -5.36
N PRO A 74 41.03 22.25 -4.45
CA PRO A 74 40.75 22.28 -3.03
C PRO A 74 39.66 23.29 -2.64
N GLU A 75 39.36 24.27 -3.51
CA GLU A 75 38.29 25.25 -3.31
C GLU A 75 36.93 24.79 -3.86
N PHE A 76 36.85 23.60 -4.48
CA PHE A 76 35.60 23.05 -5.01
C PHE A 76 34.57 22.83 -3.89
N LYS A 77 33.41 23.50 -4.01
CA LYS A 77 32.31 23.44 -3.04
C LYS A 77 31.09 22.67 -3.53
N GLY A 78 31.15 22.08 -4.73
CA GLY A 78 30.01 21.40 -5.37
C GLY A 78 29.18 22.35 -6.23
N GLU A 79 28.19 21.82 -6.95
CA GLU A 79 27.23 22.64 -7.70
C GLU A 79 26.40 23.48 -6.72
N TRP A 80 26.36 24.80 -6.93
CA TRP A 80 25.57 25.68 -6.09
C TRP A 80 24.08 25.43 -6.34
N SER A 81 23.32 25.26 -5.26
CA SER A 81 21.86 25.23 -5.29
C SER A 81 21.32 26.31 -4.37
N VAL A 82 20.34 27.04 -4.86
CA VAL A 82 19.66 28.08 -4.09
C VAL A 82 18.93 27.46 -2.90
N LYS A 83 18.99 28.13 -1.75
CA LYS A 83 18.28 27.70 -0.55
C LYS A 83 16.77 27.64 -0.83
N ARG A 84 16.16 26.51 -0.47
CA ARG A 84 14.71 26.32 -0.55
C ARG A 84 14.06 26.82 0.73
N ILE A 85 13.08 27.72 0.61
CA ILE A 85 12.29 28.27 1.72
C ILE A 85 10.82 27.92 1.54
N SER A 86 10.05 27.97 2.63
CA SER A 86 8.61 27.74 2.56
C SER A 86 7.95 28.80 1.68
N ASN A 87 7.10 28.35 0.76
CA ASN A 87 6.37 29.23 -0.15
C ASN A 87 5.10 29.76 0.54
N PRO A 88 5.01 31.07 0.86
CA PRO A 88 3.82 31.63 1.51
C PRO A 88 2.57 31.62 0.62
N ALA A 89 2.72 31.48 -0.70
CA ALA A 89 1.61 31.35 -1.65
C ALA A 89 1.09 29.89 -1.76
N TYR A 90 1.75 28.93 -1.12
CA TYR A 90 1.27 27.56 -1.04
C TYR A 90 0.30 27.40 0.13
N VAL A 91 -0.99 27.26 -0.21
CA VAL A 91 -2.07 27.08 0.78
C VAL A 91 -2.50 25.60 0.89
N GLY A 92 -1.93 24.73 0.06
CA GLY A 92 -2.25 23.29 0.01
C GLY A 92 -2.38 22.80 -1.43
N VAL A 93 -2.78 21.54 -1.60
CA VAL A 93 -3.20 21.05 -2.91
C VAL A 93 -4.53 21.71 -3.25
N TRP A 94 -4.62 22.35 -4.42
CA TRP A 94 -5.87 22.96 -4.85
C TRP A 94 -6.87 21.85 -5.22
N GLU A 95 -8.08 21.96 -4.68
CA GLU A 95 -9.24 21.15 -5.06
C GLU A 95 -10.37 22.08 -5.52
N ALA A 96 -11.05 21.72 -6.60
CA ALA A 96 -12.22 22.45 -7.08
C ALA A 96 -13.33 22.41 -6.01
N LYS A 97 -14.10 23.50 -5.91
CA LYS A 97 -15.27 23.55 -5.01
C LYS A 97 -16.22 22.40 -5.32
N LYS A 98 -16.76 21.77 -4.27
CA LYS A 98 -17.84 20.79 -4.42
C LYS A 98 -19.16 21.51 -4.58
N ILE A 99 -19.92 21.12 -5.59
CA ILE A 99 -21.27 21.62 -5.88
C ILE A 99 -22.28 20.47 -5.85
N ALA A 100 -23.54 20.80 -5.61
CA ALA A 100 -24.62 19.82 -5.68
C ALA A 100 -24.67 19.18 -7.07
N ASN A 101 -24.74 17.86 -7.12
CA ASN A 101 -24.81 17.14 -8.38
C ASN A 101 -26.22 17.25 -8.97
N PRO A 102 -26.43 17.86 -10.15
CA PRO A 102 -27.74 17.95 -10.77
C PRO A 102 -28.33 16.58 -11.16
N GLU A 103 -27.48 15.56 -11.34
CA GLU A 103 -27.89 14.19 -11.66
C GLU A 103 -28.26 13.39 -10.40
N TYR A 104 -28.02 13.93 -9.19
CA TYR A 104 -28.45 13.27 -7.97
C TYR A 104 -29.96 13.42 -7.80
N VAL A 105 -30.65 12.28 -7.87
CA VAL A 105 -32.06 12.15 -7.53
C VAL A 105 -32.16 11.17 -6.37
N ASP A 106 -32.77 11.61 -5.27
CA ASP A 106 -32.97 10.72 -4.14
C ASP A 106 -34.13 9.76 -4.40
N ASP A 107 -33.82 8.46 -4.49
CA ASP A 107 -34.80 7.42 -4.77
C ASP A 107 -34.96 6.47 -3.58
N GLU A 108 -36.05 6.59 -2.83
CA GLU A 108 -36.38 5.69 -1.71
C GLU A 108 -36.74 4.26 -2.16
N SER A 109 -37.01 4.03 -3.44
CA SER A 109 -37.43 2.73 -3.97
C SER A 109 -36.28 1.81 -4.38
N VAL A 110 -35.03 2.19 -4.16
CA VAL A 110 -33.83 1.39 -4.51
C VAL A 110 -33.81 -0.03 -3.94
N TYR A 111 -34.54 -0.29 -2.85
CA TYR A 111 -34.63 -1.62 -2.24
C TYR A 111 -35.74 -2.49 -2.83
N LYS A 112 -36.64 -1.91 -3.64
CA LYS A 112 -37.84 -2.58 -4.14
C LYS A 112 -37.52 -3.34 -5.42
N PHE A 113 -37.84 -4.61 -5.39
CA PHE A 113 -37.90 -5.45 -6.58
C PHE A 113 -39.36 -5.72 -6.92
N ALA A 114 -39.67 -5.92 -8.20
CA ALA A 114 -41.03 -6.15 -8.65
C ALA A 114 -41.58 -7.50 -8.16
N ASP A 115 -40.76 -8.55 -8.20
CA ASP A 115 -41.07 -9.89 -7.72
C ASP A 115 -39.79 -10.71 -7.54
N PHE A 116 -39.83 -11.74 -6.68
CA PHE A 116 -38.76 -12.71 -6.49
C PHE A 116 -39.29 -14.13 -6.76
N GLY A 117 -38.85 -14.76 -7.85
CA GLY A 117 -39.39 -16.06 -8.28
C GLY A 117 -38.59 -17.29 -7.87
N PHE A 118 -37.27 -17.17 -7.66
CA PHE A 118 -36.37 -18.31 -7.44
C PHE A 118 -35.30 -18.01 -6.40
N ILE A 119 -34.85 -19.06 -5.72
CA ILE A 119 -33.66 -19.05 -4.86
C ILE A 119 -32.58 -19.86 -5.58
N GLY A 120 -31.44 -19.25 -5.86
CA GLY A 120 -30.32 -19.88 -6.54
C GLY A 120 -29.08 -19.92 -5.66
N PHE A 121 -28.36 -21.04 -5.69
CA PHE A 121 -27.02 -21.18 -5.13
C PHE A 121 -26.04 -21.35 -6.28
N ASP A 122 -25.33 -20.28 -6.65
CA ASP A 122 -24.28 -20.30 -7.67
C ASP A 122 -22.94 -19.96 -7.02
N LEU A 123 -22.06 -20.95 -6.89
CA LEU A 123 -20.86 -20.90 -6.06
C LEU A 123 -19.74 -21.73 -6.70
N TRP A 124 -18.50 -21.29 -6.51
CA TRP A 124 -17.30 -22.05 -6.86
C TRP A 124 -16.63 -22.60 -5.58
N GLN A 125 -16.29 -23.89 -5.56
CA GLN A 125 -15.57 -24.53 -4.44
C GLN A 125 -14.42 -25.39 -4.94
N VAL A 126 -13.23 -25.23 -4.34
CA VAL A 126 -12.06 -26.09 -4.59
C VAL A 126 -12.17 -27.42 -3.83
N LYS A 127 -12.65 -27.38 -2.59
CA LYS A 127 -12.92 -28.55 -1.75
C LYS A 127 -14.38 -28.54 -1.32
N GLY A 128 -15.10 -29.60 -1.66
CA GLY A 128 -16.50 -29.78 -1.27
C GLY A 128 -16.67 -30.08 0.23
N GLY A 129 -17.93 -30.20 0.66
CA GLY A 129 -18.31 -30.55 2.04
C GLY A 129 -19.04 -29.44 2.79
N THR A 130 -19.32 -28.31 2.15
CA THR A 130 -20.21 -27.28 2.71
C THR A 130 -21.66 -27.75 2.64
N ILE A 131 -22.40 -27.58 3.74
CA ILE A 131 -23.82 -27.90 3.83
C ILE A 131 -24.57 -26.58 4.03
N PHE A 132 -25.52 -26.31 3.14
CA PHE A 132 -26.48 -25.22 3.28
C PHE A 132 -27.82 -25.81 3.71
N ASP A 133 -28.38 -25.32 4.81
CA ASP A 133 -29.70 -25.71 5.31
C ASP A 133 -30.38 -24.47 5.94
N ASN A 134 -31.65 -24.61 6.32
CA ASN A 134 -32.43 -23.63 7.07
C ASN A 134 -32.65 -22.30 6.32
N VAL A 135 -32.93 -22.38 5.02
CA VAL A 135 -33.29 -21.21 4.21
C VAL A 135 -34.67 -20.69 4.62
N ILE A 136 -34.75 -19.40 4.97
CA ILE A 136 -35.99 -18.69 5.28
C ILE A 136 -36.06 -17.37 4.49
N ILE A 137 -37.24 -17.08 3.92
CA ILE A 137 -37.57 -15.78 3.30
C ILE A 137 -38.92 -15.35 3.91
N THR A 138 -38.93 -14.21 4.58
CA THR A 138 -40.12 -13.64 5.24
C THR A 138 -40.05 -12.12 5.22
N ASP A 139 -41.19 -11.46 5.33
CA ASP A 139 -41.34 -10.02 5.52
C ASP A 139 -41.47 -9.61 7.01
N ASP A 140 -41.47 -10.59 7.93
CA ASP A 140 -41.56 -10.37 9.37
C ASP A 140 -40.23 -10.65 10.08
N VAL A 141 -39.69 -9.61 10.71
CA VAL A 141 -38.41 -9.67 11.43
C VAL A 141 -38.49 -10.58 12.67
N ALA A 142 -39.64 -10.60 13.37
CA ALA A 142 -39.80 -11.42 14.55
C ALA A 142 -39.89 -12.92 14.22
N GLU A 143 -40.48 -13.28 13.08
CA GLU A 143 -40.47 -14.64 12.55
C GLU A 143 -39.04 -15.08 12.23
N ALA A 144 -38.28 -14.25 11.52
CA ALA A 144 -36.87 -14.51 11.21
C ALA A 144 -36.02 -14.69 12.48
N ASP A 145 -36.20 -13.82 13.48
CA ASP A 145 -35.51 -13.91 14.77
C ASP A 145 -35.88 -15.19 15.55
N ALA A 146 -37.15 -15.57 15.54
CA ALA A 146 -37.63 -16.79 16.18
C ALA A 146 -37.04 -18.04 15.50
N PHE A 147 -36.93 -18.02 14.18
CA PHE A 147 -36.30 -19.08 13.40
C PHE A 147 -34.78 -19.15 13.70
N ALA A 148 -34.09 -18.01 13.71
CA ALA A 148 -32.66 -17.93 14.01
C ALA A 148 -32.31 -18.46 15.42
N LYS A 149 -33.17 -18.21 16.43
CA LYS A 149 -33.00 -18.76 17.79
C LYS A 149 -33.04 -20.29 17.84
N LYS A 150 -33.87 -20.92 17.00
CA LYS A 150 -33.93 -22.39 16.89
C LYS A 150 -32.61 -22.93 16.35
N TRP A 151 -32.11 -22.32 15.27
CA TRP A 151 -30.80 -22.66 14.71
C TRP A 151 -29.67 -22.44 15.70
N ALA A 152 -29.65 -21.31 16.42
CA ALA A 152 -28.61 -21.02 17.41
C ALA A 152 -28.53 -22.11 18.49
N THR A 153 -29.67 -22.62 18.96
CA THR A 153 -29.71 -23.71 19.95
C THR A 153 -29.12 -25.01 19.39
N LEU A 154 -29.44 -25.35 18.13
CA LEU A 154 -28.87 -26.53 17.46
C LEU A 154 -27.37 -26.37 17.23
N SER A 155 -26.92 -25.19 16.81
CA SER A 155 -25.51 -24.88 16.54
C SER A 155 -24.64 -25.09 17.78
N GLU A 156 -25.11 -24.72 18.97
CA GLU A 156 -24.38 -24.96 20.22
C GLU A 156 -24.21 -26.46 20.51
N VAL A 157 -25.24 -27.28 20.25
CA VAL A 157 -25.16 -28.75 20.40
C VAL A 157 -24.21 -29.35 19.37
N GLU A 158 -24.27 -28.90 18.12
CA GLU A 158 -23.38 -29.37 17.05
C GLU A 158 -21.92 -29.03 17.35
N LYS A 159 -21.63 -27.81 17.80
CA LYS A 159 -20.27 -27.41 18.22
C LYS A 159 -19.75 -28.27 19.37
N ALA A 160 -20.59 -28.55 20.37
CA ALA A 160 -20.21 -29.38 21.50
C ALA A 160 -19.87 -30.81 21.05
N LYS A 161 -20.73 -31.44 20.24
CA LYS A 161 -20.48 -32.79 19.70
C LYS A 161 -19.26 -32.85 18.79
N LYS A 162 -19.06 -31.83 17.96
CA LYS A 162 -17.87 -31.74 17.11
C LYS A 162 -16.60 -31.68 17.96
N LYS A 163 -16.60 -30.87 19.03
CA LYS A 163 -15.49 -30.80 19.97
C LYS A 163 -15.22 -32.16 20.62
N GLU A 164 -16.25 -32.86 21.09
CA GLU A 164 -16.11 -34.21 21.67
C GLU A 164 -15.50 -35.21 20.66
N GLU A 165 -15.93 -35.16 19.40
CA GLU A 165 -15.40 -36.02 18.33
C GLU A 165 -13.94 -35.68 17.99
N ASP A 166 -13.62 -34.39 17.89
CA ASP A 166 -12.27 -33.92 17.61
C ASP A 166 -11.30 -34.26 18.75
N ASP A 167 -11.73 -34.10 20.01
CA ASP A 167 -10.96 -34.50 21.20
C ASP A 167 -10.71 -36.02 21.22
N LYS A 168 -11.74 -36.83 20.89
CA LYS A 168 -11.60 -38.29 20.79
C LYS A 168 -10.64 -38.70 19.67
N LYS A 169 -10.74 -38.10 18.49
CA LYS A 169 -9.80 -38.37 17.38
C LYS A 169 -8.37 -37.98 17.74
N ALA A 170 -8.19 -36.88 18.47
CA ALA A 170 -6.88 -36.46 18.95
C ALA A 170 -6.30 -37.44 19.99
N GLU A 171 -7.14 -38.00 20.88
CA GLU A 171 -6.74 -39.04 21.84
C GLU A 171 -6.37 -40.34 21.12
N GLU A 172 -7.20 -40.80 20.17
CA GLU A 172 -6.93 -41.99 19.36
C GLU A 172 -5.66 -41.83 18.52
N ALA A 173 -5.42 -40.65 17.94
CA ALA A 173 -4.18 -40.35 17.21
C ALA A 173 -2.96 -40.40 18.14
N LYS A 174 -3.06 -39.84 19.35
CA LYS A 174 -1.99 -39.92 20.36
C LYS A 174 -1.72 -41.36 20.83
N ALA A 175 -2.76 -42.18 20.97
CA ALA A 175 -2.66 -43.59 21.33
C ALA A 175 -2.12 -44.47 20.20
N ALA A 176 -2.34 -44.07 18.94
CA ALA A 176 -1.82 -44.77 17.75
C ALA A 176 -0.35 -44.43 17.44
N THR A 177 0.20 -43.33 17.98
CA THR A 177 1.64 -43.09 18.00
C THR A 177 2.32 -44.02 19.02
N PRO A 178 3.19 -44.96 18.59
CA PRO A 178 3.93 -45.79 19.53
C PRO A 178 4.82 -44.91 20.43
N PRO A 179 5.07 -45.30 21.70
CA PRO A 179 5.98 -44.55 22.56
C PRO A 179 7.34 -44.46 21.88
N PRO A 180 8.07 -43.32 22.01
CA PRO A 180 9.45 -43.27 21.56
C PRO A 180 10.21 -44.41 22.24
N ALA A 181 10.85 -45.26 21.44
CA ALA A 181 11.68 -46.33 21.95
C ALA A 181 12.72 -45.70 22.88
N ALA A 182 12.62 -46.00 24.17
CA ALA A 182 13.64 -45.65 25.14
C ALA A 182 14.86 -46.53 24.88
N ASP A 183 15.73 -46.12 23.97
CA ASP A 183 17.14 -46.42 24.06
C ASP A 183 18.01 -45.39 23.33
N ALA A 184 19.19 -45.20 23.91
CA ALA A 184 20.16 -44.14 23.69
C ALA A 184 20.49 -43.81 22.22
N ALA A 185 20.61 -42.51 21.92
CA ALA A 185 21.91 -41.83 21.87
C ALA A 185 21.74 -40.44 21.27
N ALA A 186 22.43 -39.48 21.89
CA ALA A 186 22.63 -38.16 21.33
C ALA A 186 23.28 -38.24 19.93
N SER A 187 22.68 -37.53 18.97
CA SER A 187 23.46 -36.74 18.03
C SER A 187 22.62 -35.52 17.66
N ASP A 188 23.01 -34.39 18.23
CA ASP A 188 22.98 -33.10 17.57
C ASP A 188 23.23 -33.28 16.07
N ASN A 189 22.28 -32.82 15.25
CA ASN A 189 22.63 -32.11 14.05
C ASN A 189 21.46 -31.17 13.72
N ASP A 190 21.58 -29.96 14.27
CA ASP A 190 21.04 -28.75 13.68
C ASP A 190 21.51 -28.58 12.23
N ASP A 191 20.79 -27.72 11.53
CA ASP A 191 20.98 -27.17 10.18
C ASP A 191 20.62 -28.06 8.99
N ASP A 192 19.89 -27.58 7.98
CA ASP A 192 19.06 -26.39 7.74
C ASP A 192 18.42 -26.64 6.35
N ASP A 193 17.68 -25.66 5.84
CA ASP A 193 17.24 -25.45 4.46
C ASP A 193 15.87 -25.99 4.01
N ASP A 194 14.91 -25.06 4.13
CA ASP A 194 14.46 -24.22 3.01
C ASP A 194 13.13 -24.57 2.29
N ALA A 195 12.34 -23.49 2.18
CA ALA A 195 11.44 -23.12 1.10
C ALA A 195 10.09 -23.85 0.87
N GLU A 196 9.04 -23.03 1.07
CA GLU A 196 7.88 -22.81 0.15
C GLU A 196 6.79 -23.90 0.04
N GLU A 197 5.58 -23.59 0.52
CA GLU A 197 4.46 -23.04 -0.30
C GLU A 197 3.36 -22.42 0.58
#